data_AF-A0AAN5CJP8-F1
#
_entry.id   AF-A0AAN5CJP8-F1
#
_cell.length_a   1.000
_cell.length_b   1.000
_cell.length_c   1.000
_cell.angle_alpha   90.00
_cell.angle_beta   90.00
_cell.angle_gamma   90.00
#
_symmetry.space_group_name_H-M   'P 1'
#
loop_
_entity.id
_entity.type
_entity.pdbx_description
1 polymer ?
#
loop_
_entity_poly.entity_id
_entity_poly.type
_entity_poly.pdbx_seq_one_letter_code
_entity_poly.pdbx_strand_id
1 'polypeptide(L)' 'VLLAILLLLIYFVLSVLARNKGKGRNLPPAPKWRLPIIGHAAYLDKDKPFEQIDKWSKELGDVMTVHF' A
#
# COMPACT_ATOMS: atom_id res chain seq x y z
N VAL A 1 -19.84 16.54 11.79
CA VAL A 1 -18.46 16.13 12.11
C VAL A 1 -18.37 14.69 12.58
N LEU A 2 -19.08 14.31 13.66
CA LEU A 2 -19.06 12.93 14.20
C LEU A 2 -19.44 11.85 13.18
N LEU A 3 -20.51 12.06 12.40
CA LEU A 3 -20.91 11.13 11.35
C LEU A 3 -19.83 10.94 10.27
N ALA A 4 -19.17 12.02 9.85
CA ALA A 4 -18.11 11.96 8.86
C ALA A 4 -16.89 11.19 9.37
N ILE A 5 -16.51 11.40 10.63
CA ILE A 5 -15.43 10.64 11.29
C ILE A 5 -15.78 9.15 11.36
N LEU A 6 -17.02 8.83 11.73
CA LEU A 6 -17.50 7.44 11.79
C LEU A 6 -17.43 6.77 10.42
N LEU A 7 -17.89 7.44 9.36
CA LEU A 7 -17.81 6.92 7.99
C LEU A 7 -16.37 6.69 7.53
N LEU A 8 -15.46 7.59 7.88
CA LEU A 8 -14.03 7.47 7.56
C LEU A 8 -13.38 6.27 8.25
N LEU A 9 -13.71 6.05 9.54
CA LEU A 9 -13.25 4.88 10.30
C LEU A 9 -13.79 3.57 9.72
N ILE A 10 -15.08 3.53 9.38
CA ILE A 10 -15.69 2.35 8.74
C ILE A 10 -15.01 2.06 7.41
N TYR A 11 -14.82 3.07 6.57
CA TYR A 11 -14.10 2.93 5.30
C TYR A 11 -12.69 2.41 5.51
N PHE A 12 -11.96 2.93 6.49
CA PHE A 12 -10.60 2.49 6.79
C PHE A 12 -10.56 1.02 7.22
N VAL A 13 -11.44 0.60 8.14
CA VAL A 13 -11.53 -0.78 8.61
C VAL A 13 -11.87 -1.74 7.45
N LEU A 14 -12.88 -1.41 6.65
CA LEU A 14 -13.26 -2.21 5.48
C LEU A 14 -12.10 -2.33 4.49
N SER A 15 -11.37 -1.23 4.27
CA SER A 15 -10.22 -1.19 3.38
C SER A 15 -9.04 -2.01 3.87
N VAL A 16 -8.85 -2.17 5.19
CA VAL A 16 -7.84 -3.06 5.77
C VAL A 16 -8.26 -4.52 5.62
N LEU A 17 -9.53 -4.83 5.91
CA LEU A 17 -10.07 -6.20 5.78
C LEU A 17 -10.04 -6.70 4.32
N ALA A 18 -10.31 -5.84 3.35
CA ALA A 18 -10.30 -6.19 1.93
C ALA A 18 -8.89 -6.54 1.37
N ARG A 19 -7.81 -6.21 2.09
CA ARG A 19 -6.42 -6.41 1.61
C ARG A 19 -6.05 -7.88 1.41
N ASN A 20 -6.69 -8.80 2.14
CA ASN A 20 -6.32 -10.21 2.13
C ASN A 20 -6.82 -10.98 0.88
N LYS A 21 -7.59 -10.35 -0.01
CA LYS A 21 -8.16 -11.02 -1.21
C LYS A 21 -7.13 -11.32 -2.32
N GLY A 22 -5.88 -10.85 -2.21
CA GLY A 22 -4.84 -11.02 -3.24
C GLY A 22 -4.03 -12.31 -3.17
N LYS A 23 -4.13 -13.11 -2.09
CA LYS A 23 -3.29 -14.29 -1.83
C LYS A 23 -3.39 -15.43 -2.86
N GLY A 24 -4.33 -15.37 -3.80
CA GLY A 24 -4.59 -16.43 -4.79
C GLY A 24 -4.14 -16.12 -6.23
N ARG A 25 -3.50 -14.97 -6.48
CA ARG A 25 -2.94 -14.64 -7.80
C ARG A 25 -1.42 -14.69 -7.68
N ASN A 26 -0.73 -15.30 -8.64
CA ASN A 26 0.74 -15.27 -8.77
C ASN A 26 1.22 -13.86 -9.14
N LEU A 27 0.90 -12.88 -8.29
CA LEU A 27 1.33 -11.51 -8.44
C LEU A 27 2.75 -11.38 -7.86
N PRO A 28 3.57 -10.51 -8.44
CA PRO A 28 4.84 -10.14 -7.86
C PRO A 28 4.66 -9.62 -6.42
N PRO A 29 5.66 -9.80 -5.55
CA PRO A 29 5.62 -9.32 -4.17
C PRO A 29 5.38 -7.82 -4.09
N ALA A 30 4.78 -7.36 -2.99
CA ALA A 30 4.48 -5.95 -2.75
C ALA A 30 5.00 -5.53 -1.36
N PRO A 31 5.36 -4.25 -1.16
CA PRO A 31 5.68 -3.74 0.16
C PRO A 31 4.55 -4.00 1.16
N LYS A 32 4.91 -4.27 2.43
CA LYS A 32 3.96 -4.73 3.46
C LYS A 32 2.80 -3.76 3.73
N TRP A 33 2.99 -2.47 3.50
CA TRP A 33 2.03 -1.44 3.88
C TRP A 33 1.63 -0.54 2.70
N ARG A 34 0.35 -0.26 2.61
CA ARG A 34 -0.25 0.74 1.71
C ARG A 34 -1.40 1.45 2.43
N LEU A 35 -1.81 2.62 1.98
CA LEU A 35 -3.04 3.28 2.42
C LEU A 35 -4.17 2.99 1.41
N PRO A 36 -5.45 3.06 1.83
CA PRO A 36 -6.58 2.78 0.94
C PRO A 36 -6.68 3.70 -0.29
N ILE A 37 -6.30 4.98 -0.13
CA ILE A 37 -6.45 6.01 -1.16
C ILE A 37 -5.12 6.31 -1.87
N ILE A 38 -4.04 6.48 -1.10
CA ILE A 38 -2.72 6.92 -1.61
C ILE A 38 -1.77 5.73 -1.86
N GLY A 39 -2.23 4.51 -1.61
CA GLY A 39 -1.42 3.32 -1.84
C GLY A 39 -0.08 3.35 -1.10
N HIS A 40 1.00 3.04 -1.81
CA HIS A 40 2.38 3.03 -1.29
C HIS A 40 3.05 4.40 -1.40
N ALA A 41 2.47 5.39 -2.08
CA ALA A 41 3.01 6.75 -2.10
C ALA A 41 3.10 7.35 -0.68
N ALA A 42 2.28 6.87 0.25
CA ALA A 42 2.36 7.24 1.67
C ALA A 42 3.70 6.85 2.33
N TYR A 43 4.43 5.91 1.74
CA TYR A 43 5.71 5.37 2.24
C TYR A 43 6.87 5.62 1.28
N LEU A 44 6.63 6.36 0.20
CA LEU A 44 7.67 6.76 -0.74
C LEU A 44 8.40 7.98 -0.17
N ASP A 45 9.72 7.95 -0.20
CA ASP A 45 10.52 9.14 0.09
C ASP A 45 10.24 10.20 -0.99
N LYS A 46 9.79 11.38 -0.57
CA LYS A 46 9.39 12.46 -1.47
C LYS A 46 10.59 13.10 -2.17
N ASP A 47 11.72 13.18 -1.47
CA ASP A 47 12.94 13.79 -1.98
C ASP A 47 13.75 12.77 -2.79
N LYS A 48 13.64 11.49 -2.43
CA LYS A 48 14.43 10.39 -3.00
C LYS A 48 13.58 9.17 -3.38
N PRO A 49 12.58 9.32 -4.26
CA PRO A 49 11.67 8.23 -4.60
C PRO A 49 12.39 7.03 -5.23
N PHE A 50 13.42 7.28 -6.04
CA PHE A 50 14.19 6.23 -6.72
C PHE A 50 15.05 5.41 -5.75
N GLU A 51 15.64 6.03 -4.73
CA GLU A 51 16.41 5.31 -3.70
C GLU A 51 15.48 4.39 -2.88
N GLN A 52 14.27 4.87 -2.57
CA GLN A 52 13.28 4.07 -1.86
C GLN A 52 12.78 2.88 -2.69
N ILE A 53 12.63 3.07 -4.01
CA ILE A 53 12.28 1.99 -4.95
C ILE A 53 13.43 0.99 -5.09
N ASP A 54 14.69 1.44 -5.19
CA ASP A 54 15.88 0.56 -5.21
C ASP A 54 15.96 -0.29 -3.94
N LYS A 55 15.68 0.31 -2.77
CA LYS A 55 15.59 -0.43 -1.51
C LYS A 55 14.51 -1.52 -1.56
N TRP A 56 13.32 -1.20 -2.07
CA TRP A 56 12.27 -2.21 -2.23
C TRP A 56 12.66 -3.30 -3.23
N SER A 57 13.35 -2.96 -4.32
CA SER A 57 13.84 -3.96 -5.29
C SER A 57 14.82 -4.94 -4.64
N LYS A 58 15.70 -4.47 -3.74
CA LYS A 58 16.63 -5.31 -2.98
C LYS A 58 15.91 -6.24 -2.00
N GLU A 59 14.77 -5.81 -1.45
CA GLU A 59 13.99 -6.57 -0.47
C GLU A 59 12.97 -7.54 -1.10
N LEU A 60 12.36 -7.14 -2.22
CA LEU A 60 11.23 -7.84 -2.85
C LEU A 60 11.62 -8.55 -4.16
N GLY A 61 12.76 -8.21 -4.75
CA GLY A 61 13.25 -8.72 -6.02
C GLY A 61 13.00 -7.79 -7.21
N ASP A 62 13.48 -8.21 -8.38
CA ASP A 62 13.51 -7.40 -9.62
C ASP A 62 12.13 -7.01 -10.14
N VAL A 63 11.10 -7.78 -9.79
CA VAL A 63 9.71 -7.52 -10.18
C VAL A 63 8.87 -7.43 -8.92
N MET A 64 8.25 -6.27 -8.70
CA MET A 64 7.40 -6.00 -7.54
C MET A 64 6.14 -5.21 -7.94
N THR A 65 5.10 -5.30 -7.11
CA THR A 65 3.83 -4.60 -7.30
C THR A 65 3.78 -3.37 -6.42
N VAL A 66 3.63 -2.19 -7.05
CA VAL A 66 3.42 -0.91 -6.36
C VAL A 66 2.11 -0.28 -6.85
N HIS A 67 1.29 0.12 -5.90
CA HIS A 67 0.04 0.87 -6.09
C HIS A 67 0.21 2.30 -5.59
N PHE A 68 -0.27 3.29 -6.35
CA PHE A 68 -0.31 4.71 -5.98
C PHE A 68 -1.75 5.19 -5.87
#